data_AF-A0A2A3ANW5-F1
#
_entry.id   AF-A0A2A3ANW5-F1
#
_cell.length_a   1.000
_cell.length_b   1.000
_cell.length_c   1.000
_cell.angle_alpha   90.00
_cell.angle_beta   90.00
_cell.angle_gamma   90.00
#
_symmetry.space_group_name_H-M   'P 1'
#
loop_
_entity.id
_entity.type
_entity.pdbx_description
1 polymer ?
#
loop_
_entity_poly.entity_id
_entity_poly.type
_entity_poly.pdbx_seq_one_letter_code
_entity_poly.pdbx_strand_id
1 'polypeptide(L)' 'MLEWSQGDLAEAAAVSRTTIVDFERSIRIPHRNNLAAIRRAFEAAGIEFLPENGGGAGLRFARRSDQT' A
#
# COMPACT_ATOMS: atom_id res chain seq x y z
N MET A 1 0.65 11.41 -6.94
CA MET A 1 0.46 10.61 -5.71
C MET A 1 -0.87 9.88 -5.84
N LEU A 2 -1.13 8.78 -5.14
CA LEU A 2 -2.43 8.07 -5.30
C LEU A 2 -3.63 8.84 -4.73
N GLU A 3 -3.39 9.88 -3.93
CA GLU A 3 -4.42 10.73 -3.29
C GLU A 3 -5.45 9.94 -2.45
N TRP A 4 -5.09 8.72 -2.04
CA TRP A 4 -5.93 7.87 -1.21
C TRP A 4 -5.95 8.35 0.23
N SER A 5 -7.17 8.44 0.76
CA SER A 5 -7.42 8.44 2.19
C SER A 5 -7.28 7.02 2.77
N GLN A 6 -7.27 6.91 4.10
CA GLN A 6 -7.38 5.62 4.80
C GLN A 6 -8.64 4.84 4.41
N GLY A 7 -9.72 5.54 4.04
CA GLY A 7 -10.97 4.92 3.60
C GLY A 7 -10.82 4.28 2.22
N ASP A 8 -10.17 4.98 1.30
CA ASP A 8 -9.93 4.48 -0.06
C ASP A 8 -9.02 3.25 -0.04
N LEU A 9 -7.96 3.27 0.78
CA LEU A 9 -7.09 2.11 0.96
C LEU A 9 -7.84 0.93 1.60
N ALA A 10 -8.70 1.20 2.59
CA ALA A 10 -9.50 0.18 3.25
C ALA A 10 -10.46 -0.51 2.27
N GLU A 11 -11.13 0.27 1.42
CA GLU A 11 -12.00 -0.23 0.36
C GLU A 11 -11.21 -1.04 -0.67
N ALA A 12 -10.14 -0.48 -1.22
CA ALA A 12 -9.32 -1.13 -2.24
C ALA A 12 -8.68 -2.44 -1.75
N ALA A 13 -8.32 -2.52 -0.46
CA ALA A 13 -7.75 -3.72 0.15
C ALA A 13 -8.80 -4.70 0.70
N ALA A 14 -10.09 -4.35 0.69
CA ALA A 14 -11.15 -5.08 1.39
C ALA A 14 -10.82 -5.38 2.87
N VAL A 15 -10.27 -4.38 3.57
CA VAL A 15 -9.87 -4.43 4.98
C VAL A 15 -10.61 -3.35 5.74
N SER A 16 -10.93 -3.57 7.03
CA SER A 16 -11.61 -2.53 7.81
C SER A 16 -10.74 -1.27 7.96
N ARG A 17 -11.36 -0.09 7.89
CA ARG A 17 -10.67 1.20 8.08
C ARG A 17 -9.89 1.26 9.40
N THR A 18 -10.45 0.72 10.48
CA THR A 18 -9.76 0.61 11.79
C THR A 18 -8.46 -0.18 11.68
N THR A 19 -8.41 -1.23 10.86
CA THR A 19 -7.17 -1.99 10.65
C THR A 19 -6.11 -1.20 9.92
N ILE A 20 -6.50 -0.37 8.94
CA ILE A 20 -5.57 0.56 8.30
C ILE A 20 -5.05 1.59 9.30
N VAL A 21 -5.94 2.22 10.08
CA VAL A 21 -5.58 3.21 11.12
C VAL A 21 -4.61 2.62 12.14
N ASP A 22 -4.91 1.44 12.68
CA ASP A 22 -4.05 0.81 13.68
C ASP A 22 -2.67 0.43 13.10
N PHE A 23 -2.64 0.02 11.83
CA PHE A 23 -1.41 -0.31 11.13
C PHE A 23 -0.54 0.93 10.93
N GLU A 24 -1.10 2.02 10.39
CA GLU A 24 -0.38 3.28 10.17
C GLU A 24 0.14 3.89 11.48
N ARG A 25 -0.62 3.73 12.58
CA ARG A 25 -0.20 4.17 13.92
C ARG A 25 0.77 3.21 14.61
N SER A 26 1.18 2.12 13.95
CA SER A 26 2.05 1.09 14.51
C SER A 26 1.52 0.47 15.81
N ILE A 27 0.20 0.47 16.02
CA ILE A 27 -0.45 -0.12 17.19
C ILE A 27 -0.42 -1.66 17.08
N ARG A 28 -0.62 -2.18 15.87
CA ARG A 28 -0.54 -3.62 15.59
C ARG A 28 -0.03 -3.88 14.19
N ILE A 29 0.60 -5.04 14.03
CA ILE A 29 0.94 -5.58 12.72
C ILE A 29 -0.28 -6.37 12.21
N PRO A 30 -0.87 -6.02 11.06
CA PRO A 30 -1.97 -6.78 10.48
C PRO A 30 -1.56 -8.22 10.19
N HIS A 31 -2.54 -9.14 10.24
CA HIS A 31 -2.31 -10.52 9.83
C HIS A 31 -1.80 -10.59 8.38
N ARG A 32 -1.06 -11.67 8.06
CA ARG A 32 -0.46 -11.88 6.73
C ARG A 32 -1.43 -11.66 5.57
N ASN A 33 -2.69 -12.08 5.73
CA ASN A 33 -3.72 -11.90 4.69
C ASN A 33 -4.04 -10.41 4.45
N ASN A 34 -4.16 -9.60 5.50
CA ASN A 34 -4.42 -8.17 5.38
C ASN A 34 -3.22 -7.44 4.78
N LEU A 35 -1.99 -7.80 5.18
CA LEU A 35 -0.78 -7.25 4.57
C LEU A 35 -0.69 -7.57 3.08
N ALA A 36 -1.01 -8.81 2.69
CA ALA A 36 -1.05 -9.20 1.29
C ALA A 36 -2.13 -8.45 0.50
N ALA A 37 -3.31 -8.23 1.10
CA ALA A 37 -4.39 -7.48 0.49
C ALA A 37 -4.03 -6.00 0.29
N ILE A 38 -3.45 -5.36 1.31
CA ILE A 38 -2.96 -3.97 1.24
C ILE A 38 -1.89 -3.82 0.16
N ARG A 39 -0.91 -4.75 0.10
CA ARG A 39 0.12 -4.76 -0.94
C ARG A 39 -0.48 -4.86 -2.34
N ARG A 40 -1.41 -5.80 -2.54
CA ARG A 40 -2.10 -5.98 -3.82
C ARG A 40 -2.93 -4.76 -4.23
N ALA A 41 -3.55 -4.07 -3.28
CA ALA A 41 -4.31 -2.84 -3.56
C ALA A 41 -3.39 -1.75 -4.15
N PHE A 42 -2.22 -1.55 -3.54
CA PHE A 42 -1.22 -0.62 -4.09
C PHE A 42 -0.69 -1.07 -5.45
N GLU A 43 -0.44 -2.38 -5.64
CA GLU A 43 -0.02 -2.92 -6.94
C GLU A 43 -1.06 -2.73 -8.03
N ALA A 44 -2.34 -2.96 -7.72
CA ALA A 44 -3.45 -2.70 -8.62
C ALA A 44 -3.60 -1.20 -8.96
N ALA A 45 -3.27 -0.32 -8.03
CA ALA A 45 -3.21 1.12 -8.23
C ALA A 45 -1.95 1.60 -8.99
N GLY A 46 -1.09 0.66 -9.42
CA GLY A 46 0.08 0.96 -10.23
C GLY A 46 1.34 1.29 -9.42
N ILE A 47 1.43 0.86 -8.16
CA ILE A 47 2.66 0.91 -7.38
C ILE A 47 3.40 -0.43 -7.48
N GLU A 48 4.70 -0.39 -7.70
CA GLU A 48 5.56 -1.57 -7.68
C GLU A 48 6.45 -1.54 -6.44
N PHE A 49 6.40 -2.65 -5.68
CA PHE A 49 7.26 -2.85 -4.52
C PHE A 49 8.58 -3.48 -4.97
N LEU A 50 9.68 -2.78 -4.71
CA LEU A 50 11.02 -3.21 -5.09
C LEU A 50 11.67 -3.95 -3.90
N PRO A 51 12.31 -5.10 -4.15
CA PRO A 51 13.07 -5.79 -3.12
C PRO A 51 14.28 -4.95 -2.69
N GLU A 52 14.78 -5.25 -1.49
CA GLU A 52 15.97 -4.59 -0.96
C GLU A 52 17.22 -4.98 -1.78
N ASN A 53 17.81 -4.01 -2.48
CA ASN A 53 19.01 -4.19 -3.31
C ASN A 53 20.21 -3.43 -2.71
N GLY A 54 20.50 -3.63 -1.42
CA GLY A 54 21.67 -3.03 -0.74
C GLY A 54 21.50 -1.57 -0.26
N GLY A 55 20.39 -0.91 -0.61
CA GLY A 55 20.02 0.44 -0.16
C GLY A 55 18.71 0.53 0.63
N GLY A 56 18.12 -0.62 1.01
CA GLY A 56 16.78 -0.71 1.61
C GLY A 56 15.68 -1.06 0.61
N ALA A 57 14.51 -1.44 1.12
CA ALA A 57 13.30 -1.65 0.33
C ALA A 57 12.79 -0.32 -0.28
N GLY A 58 12.17 -0.39 -1.46
CA GLY A 58 11.69 0.79 -2.18
C GLY A 58 10.33 0.61 -2.86
N LEU A 59 9.75 1.71 -3.32
CA LEU A 59 8.50 1.76 -4.08
C LEU A 59 8.71 2.61 -5.34
N ARG A 60 8.04 2.25 -6.45
CA ARG A 60 7.96 3.10 -7.65
C ARG A 60 6.56 3.04 -8.27
N PHE A 61 6.25 3.96 -9.17
CA PHE A 61 5.10 3.79 -10.07
C PHE A 61 5.46 2.82 -11.19
N ALA A 62 4.58 1.87 -11.47
CA ALA A 62 4.78 0.81 -12.47
C ALA A 62 4.75 1.34 -13.92
N ARG A 63 4.10 2.48 -14.14
CA ARG A 63 4.14 3.23 -15.40
C ARG A 63 4.65 4.63 -15.12
N ARG A 64 5.35 5.22 -16.10
CA ARG A 64 5.62 6.66 -16.09
C ARG A 64 4.27 7.38 -16.05
N SER A 65 4.03 8.15 -15.00
CA SER A 65 3.02 9.20 -15.02
C SER A 65 3.56 10.28 -15.98
N ASP A 66 3.20 10.18 -17.26
CA ASP A 66 3.37 11.27 -18.22
C ASP A 66 2.46 12.40 -17.74
N GLN A 67 3.02 13.31 -16.93
CA GLN A 67 2.45 14.63 -16.71
C GLN A 67 2.99 15.50 -17.85
N THR A 68 2.23 15.57 -18.95
CA THR A 68 2.31 16.68 -19.90
C THR A 68 1.44 17.82 -19.38
#